data_AF-V5HPX5-F1
#
_entry.id   AF-V5HPX5-F1
#
_cell.length_a   1.000
_cell.length_b   1.000
_cell.length_c   1.000
_cell.angle_alpha   90.00
_cell.angle_beta   90.00
_cell.angle_gamma   90.00
#
_symmetry.space_group_name_H-M   'P 1'
#
loop_
_entity.id
_entity.type
_entity.pdbx_description
1 polymer ?
#
loop_
_entity_poly.entity_id
_entity_poly.type
_entity_poly.pdbx_seq_one_letter_code
_entity_poly.pdbx_strand_id
1 'polypeptide(L)'
;KKFPIAGVKHVVLVASGKGGVGKSTTAVNLALALSQCDKHPSVGILDADVYGPSIPRMMNLSGEPELTNQNLMKPLVNYGIKCMSMGFLVDDKSPIVWRGLMVMSAIQKLLRQVAWGPLDYLVVDMPPGTGDTQLSISQNIPVVRGWYVVTTPTSQSR
;
A
#
# COMPACT_ATOMS: atom_id res chain seq x y z
N LYS A 1 7.09 17.39 10.27
CA LYS A 1 7.98 17.26 9.08
C LYS A 1 7.63 15.95 8.37
N LYS A 2 7.39 15.96 7.06
CA LYS A 2 7.08 14.76 6.27
C LYS A 2 8.39 14.02 5.95
N PHE A 3 8.57 12.79 6.43
CA PHE A 3 9.84 12.04 6.29
C PHE A 3 9.84 11.14 5.04
N PRO A 4 10.87 11.17 4.18
CA PRO A 4 10.95 10.31 2.99
C PRO A 4 11.04 8.82 3.36
N ILE A 5 10.46 7.93 2.54
CA ILE A 5 10.59 6.47 2.73
C ILE A 5 12.00 6.06 2.26
N ALA A 6 12.72 5.30 3.10
CA ALA A 6 14.11 4.95 2.83
C ALA A 6 14.22 4.14 1.52
N GLY A 7 15.06 4.61 0.61
CA GLY A 7 15.33 3.94 -0.66
C GLY A 7 14.22 4.00 -1.70
N VAL A 8 13.18 4.83 -1.51
CA VAL A 8 12.07 5.03 -2.47
C VAL A 8 12.15 6.42 -3.09
N LYS A 9 12.24 6.51 -4.43
CA LYS A 9 12.32 7.79 -5.14
C LYS A 9 10.97 8.49 -5.29
N HIS A 10 9.94 7.74 -5.67
CA HIS A 10 8.59 8.25 -5.91
C HIS A 10 7.54 7.41 -5.20
N VAL A 11 6.55 8.09 -4.63
CA VAL A 11 5.35 7.47 -4.05
C VAL A 11 4.15 7.90 -4.87
N VAL A 12 3.31 6.93 -5.21
CA VAL A 12 2.08 7.12 -5.99
C VAL A 12 0.91 6.65 -5.14
N LEU A 13 0.02 7.58 -4.76
CA LEU A 13 -1.17 7.22 -3.99
C LEU A 13 -2.32 6.85 -4.90
N VAL A 14 -2.98 5.73 -4.60
CA VAL A 14 -4.22 5.29 -5.25
C VAL A 14 -5.32 5.34 -4.20
N ALA A 15 -6.27 6.27 -4.36
CA ALA A 15 -7.35 6.51 -3.41
C ALA A 15 -8.73 6.42 -4.08
N SER A 16 -9.77 6.14 -3.29
CA SER A 16 -11.17 6.15 -3.75
C SER A 16 -12.11 6.75 -2.71
N GLY A 17 -13.18 7.41 -3.18
CA GLY A 17 -14.21 7.97 -2.30
C GLY A 17 -15.17 6.92 -1.72
N LYS A 18 -15.22 5.72 -2.29
CA LYS A 18 -16.08 4.61 -1.85
C LYS A 18 -15.33 3.28 -1.93
N GLY A 19 -15.77 2.29 -1.15
CA GLY A 19 -15.34 0.89 -1.29
C GLY A 19 -15.92 0.24 -2.55
N GLY A 20 -15.25 -0.81 -3.05
CA GLY A 20 -15.77 -1.61 -4.18
C GLY A 20 -15.60 -1.01 -5.59
N VAL A 21 -14.93 0.14 -5.74
CA VAL A 21 -14.75 0.81 -7.04
C VAL A 21 -13.60 0.25 -7.91
N GLY A 22 -12.95 -0.83 -7.49
CA GLY A 22 -11.78 -1.39 -8.20
C GLY A 22 -10.46 -0.67 -7.91
N LYS A 23 -10.35 0.03 -6.77
CA LYS A 23 -9.14 0.74 -6.32
C LYS A 23 -7.90 -0.16 -6.28
N SER A 24 -7.97 -1.27 -5.54
CA SER A 24 -6.85 -2.21 -5.38
C SER A 24 -6.46 -2.87 -6.71
N THR A 25 -7.45 -3.22 -7.54
CA THR A 25 -7.23 -3.73 -8.91
C THR A 25 -6.45 -2.71 -9.74
N THR A 26 -6.83 -1.43 -9.67
CA THR A 26 -6.15 -0.35 -10.37
C THR A 26 -4.72 -0.16 -9.85
N ALA A 27 -4.52 -0.24 -8.53
CA ALA A 27 -3.20 -0.12 -7.91
C ALA A 27 -2.24 -1.24 -8.37
N VAL A 28 -2.71 -2.49 -8.40
CA VAL A 28 -1.92 -3.65 -8.89
C VAL A 28 -1.57 -3.48 -10.36
N ASN A 29 -2.54 -3.16 -11.21
CA ASN A 29 -2.29 -2.97 -12.65
C ASN A 29 -1.36 -1.78 -12.92
N LEU A 30 -1.48 -0.70 -12.15
CA LEU A 30 -0.57 0.44 -12.24
C LEU A 30 0.86 0.05 -11.87
N ALA A 31 1.05 -0.72 -10.78
CA ALA A 31 2.37 -1.20 -10.38
C ALA A 31 3.00 -2.09 -11.45
N LEU A 32 2.22 -3.02 -12.01
CA LEU A 32 2.66 -3.89 -13.11
C LEU A 32 3.00 -3.06 -14.36
N ALA A 33 2.12 -2.15 -14.78
CA ALA A 33 2.36 -1.30 -15.95
C ALA A 33 3.63 -0.44 -15.80
N LEU A 34 3.84 0.17 -14.62
CA LEU A 34 5.05 0.93 -14.33
C LEU A 34 6.31 0.06 -14.47
N SER A 35 6.29 -1.18 -13.98
CA SER A 35 7.44 -2.09 -14.09
C SER A 35 7.79 -2.48 -15.53
N GLN A 36 6.82 -2.38 -16.45
CA GLN A 36 6.97 -2.68 -17.87
C GLN A 36 7.26 -1.45 -18.73
N CYS A 37 7.29 -0.24 -18.15
CA CYS A 37 7.71 0.95 -18.88
C CYS A 37 9.19 0.90 -19.26
N ASP A 38 9.58 1.72 -20.22
CA ASP A 38 10.97 1.90 -20.62
C ASP A 38 11.87 2.15 -19.40
N LYS A 39 13.06 1.52 -19.40
CA LYS A 39 14.04 1.49 -18.29
C LYS A 39 13.70 0.54 -17.14
N HIS A 40 12.61 -0.22 -17.22
CA HIS A 40 12.21 -1.25 -16.24
C HIS A 40 12.39 -0.79 -14.79
N PRO A 41 11.68 0.27 -14.38
CA PRO A 41 11.86 0.85 -13.06
C PRO A 41 11.54 -0.19 -11.98
N SER A 42 12.27 -0.10 -10.87
CA SER A 42 12.02 -0.92 -9.69
C SER A 42 10.74 -0.45 -8.99
N VAL A 43 9.74 -1.34 -8.88
CA VAL A 43 8.41 -1.01 -8.36
C VAL A 43 8.07 -1.84 -7.12
N GLY A 44 7.47 -1.17 -6.14
CA GLY A 44 6.80 -1.81 -5.02
C GLY A 44 5.32 -1.42 -4.94
N ILE A 45 4.54 -2.25 -4.26
CA ILE A 45 3.16 -1.99 -3.91
C ILE A 45 2.94 -2.18 -2.41
N LEU A 46 2.24 -1.22 -1.80
CA LEU A 46 1.84 -1.23 -0.40
C LEU A 46 0.31 -1.19 -0.31
N ASP A 47 -0.26 -2.21 0.30
CA ASP A 47 -1.68 -2.26 0.67
C ASP A 47 -1.88 -1.72 2.08
N ALA A 48 -2.45 -0.51 2.17
CA ALA A 48 -2.78 0.15 3.42
C ALA A 48 -4.26 -0.05 3.83
N ASP A 49 -5.00 -0.91 3.12
CA ASP A 49 -6.37 -1.27 3.50
C ASP A 49 -6.37 -2.31 4.62
N VAL A 50 -6.63 -1.84 5.84
CA VAL A 50 -6.62 -2.67 7.06
C VAL A 50 -7.80 -3.65 7.11
N TYR A 51 -8.96 -3.24 6.58
CA TYR A 51 -10.23 -3.94 6.83
C TYR A 51 -10.57 -4.94 5.73
N GLY A 52 -9.94 -4.84 4.56
CA GLY A 52 -10.15 -5.74 3.45
C GLY A 52 -8.94 -5.80 2.52
N PRO A 53 -7.76 -6.22 3.02
CA PRO A 53 -6.57 -6.31 2.18
C PRO A 53 -6.82 -7.31 1.06
N SER A 54 -6.75 -6.83 -0.19
CA SER A 54 -7.03 -7.65 -1.37
C SER A 54 -5.80 -7.88 -2.23
N ILE A 55 -4.76 -7.05 -2.04
CA ILE A 55 -3.52 -7.11 -2.83
C ILE A 55 -2.74 -8.40 -2.61
N PRO A 56 -2.57 -8.96 -1.39
CA PRO A 56 -1.93 -10.27 -1.21
C PRO A 56 -2.49 -11.35 -2.13
N ARG A 57 -3.82 -11.44 -2.20
CA ARG A 57 -4.53 -12.38 -3.07
C ARG A 57 -4.32 -12.06 -4.55
N MET A 58 -4.45 -10.80 -4.96
CA MET A 58 -4.22 -10.39 -6.36
C MET A 58 -2.78 -10.65 -6.83
N MET A 59 -1.82 -10.53 -5.91
CA MET A 59 -0.41 -10.80 -6.16
C MET A 59 -0.04 -12.27 -5.96
N ASN A 60 -0.99 -13.16 -5.65
CA ASN A 60 -0.75 -14.57 -5.32
C ASN A 60 0.36 -14.75 -4.27
N LEU A 61 0.27 -14.00 -3.18
CA LEU A 61 1.21 -13.98 -2.07
C LEU A 61 0.53 -14.36 -0.76
N SER A 62 1.21 -15.16 0.04
CA SER A 62 0.77 -15.62 1.36
C SER A 62 1.96 -15.83 2.27
N GLY A 63 1.73 -15.78 3.58
CA GLY A 63 2.77 -15.94 4.60
C GLY A 63 3.23 -14.63 5.20
N GLU A 64 4.16 -14.73 6.15
CA GLU A 64 4.68 -13.60 6.91
C GLU A 64 6.03 -13.12 6.34
N PRO A 65 6.30 -11.81 6.36
CA PRO A 65 7.56 -11.26 5.90
C PRO A 65 8.69 -11.64 6.87
N GLU A 66 9.76 -12.24 6.34
CA GLU A 66 10.98 -12.50 7.09
C GLU A 66 11.64 -11.18 7.54
N LEU A 67 12.43 -11.23 8.61
CA LEU A 67 13.26 -10.12 9.03
C LEU A 67 14.65 -10.21 8.40
N THR A 68 15.16 -9.08 7.94
CA THR A 68 16.56 -8.90 7.56
C THR A 68 17.45 -8.82 8.80
N ASN A 69 18.77 -8.94 8.62
CA ASN A 69 19.77 -8.75 9.70
C ASN A 69 19.70 -7.36 10.37
N GLN A 70 19.04 -6.39 9.74
CA GLN A 70 18.82 -5.04 10.27
C GLN A 70 17.45 -4.89 10.97
N ASN A 71 16.75 -6.00 11.26
CA ASN A 71 15.39 -6.03 11.81
C ASN A 71 14.34 -5.29 10.96
N LEU A 72 14.56 -5.21 9.64
CA LEU A 72 13.56 -4.72 8.68
C LEU A 72 12.79 -5.88 8.07
N MET A 73 11.48 -5.73 7.89
CA MET A 73 10.63 -6.69 7.17
C MET A 73 11.03 -6.74 5.71
N LYS A 74 11.30 -7.94 5.20
CA LYS A 74 11.58 -8.19 3.80
C LYS A 74 10.25 -8.31 3.06
N PRO A 75 9.97 -7.44 2.07
CA PRO A 75 8.73 -7.52 1.31
C PRO A 75 8.67 -8.83 0.53
N LEU A 76 7.47 -9.40 0.44
CA LEU A 76 7.21 -10.55 -0.42
C LEU A 76 7.28 -10.10 -1.88
N VAL A 77 7.62 -10.99 -2.80
CA VAL A 77 7.81 -10.61 -4.21
C VAL A 77 7.04 -11.57 -5.10
N ASN A 78 6.23 -11.03 -6.00
CA ASN A 78 5.69 -11.77 -7.13
C ASN A 78 5.57 -10.84 -8.35
N TYR A 79 5.58 -11.39 -9.57
CA TYR A 79 5.56 -10.65 -10.83
C TYR A 79 6.68 -9.58 -10.93
N GLY A 80 7.80 -9.76 -10.22
CA GLY A 80 8.88 -8.77 -10.15
C GLY A 80 8.58 -7.55 -9.28
N ILE A 81 7.45 -7.51 -8.56
CA ILE A 81 7.02 -6.39 -7.72
C ILE A 81 7.19 -6.75 -6.24
N LYS A 82 7.84 -5.86 -5.48
CA LYS A 82 7.88 -5.96 -4.01
C LYS A 82 6.52 -5.61 -3.43
N CYS A 83 5.95 -6.46 -2.60
CA CYS A 83 4.62 -6.31 -2.04
C CYS A 83 4.66 -6.36 -0.52
N MET A 84 3.98 -5.41 0.11
CA MET A 84 3.60 -5.47 1.53
C MET A 84 2.13 -5.14 1.69
N SER A 85 1.50 -5.76 2.68
CA SER A 85 0.10 -5.52 3.01
C SER A 85 -0.08 -5.62 4.51
N MET A 86 -1.08 -4.88 5.01
CA MET A 86 -1.66 -5.16 6.32
C MET A 86 -2.02 -6.64 6.48
N GLY A 87 -2.53 -7.29 5.42
CA GLY A 87 -2.88 -8.71 5.43
C GLY A 87 -1.72 -9.68 5.70
N PHE A 88 -0.46 -9.24 5.64
CA PHE A 88 0.68 -10.07 6.06
C PHE A 88 1.03 -9.91 7.54
N LEU A 89 0.50 -8.88 8.21
CA LEU A 89 0.76 -8.59 9.62
C LEU A 89 -0.38 -9.05 10.54
N VAL A 90 -1.49 -9.53 9.96
CA VAL A 90 -2.67 -9.99 10.70
C VAL A 90 -2.81 -11.48 10.49
N ASP A 91 -2.90 -12.23 11.60
CA ASP A 91 -3.28 -13.64 11.56
C ASP A 91 -4.81 -13.74 11.43
N ASP A 92 -5.28 -14.40 10.37
CA ASP A 92 -6.72 -14.55 10.01
C ASP A 92 -7.58 -15.18 11.11
N LYS A 93 -6.95 -15.72 12.17
CA LYS A 93 -7.61 -16.54 13.20
C LYS A 93 -8.17 -15.75 14.38
N SER A 94 -7.88 -14.45 14.51
CA SER A 94 -8.37 -13.65 15.64
C SER A 94 -9.11 -12.39 15.19
N PRO A 95 -10.37 -12.16 15.65
CA PRO A 95 -11.05 -10.89 15.41
C PRO A 95 -10.36 -9.78 16.21
N ILE A 96 -9.39 -9.10 15.59
CA ILE A 96 -8.72 -7.95 16.17
C ILE A 96 -9.56 -6.70 15.91
N VAL A 97 -9.96 -6.01 16.97
CA VAL A 97 -10.58 -4.69 16.86
C VAL A 97 -9.49 -3.65 16.59
N TRP A 98 -9.36 -3.25 15.32
CA TRP A 98 -8.40 -2.23 14.90
C TRP A 98 -8.81 -0.84 15.42
N ARG A 99 -8.11 -0.38 16.45
CA ARG A 99 -8.21 1.00 16.93
C ARG A 99 -7.33 1.93 16.08
N GLY A 100 -7.73 3.20 15.95
CA GLY A 100 -7.03 4.18 15.09
C GLY A 100 -5.52 4.27 15.34
N LEU A 101 -5.09 4.26 16.60
CA LEU A 101 -3.66 4.26 16.95
C LEU A 101 -2.92 3.01 16.45
N MET A 102 -3.55 1.83 16.52
CA MET A 102 -2.95 0.58 16.05
C MET A 102 -2.77 0.59 14.53
N VAL A 103 -3.77 1.11 13.81
CA VAL A 103 -3.69 1.31 12.36
C VAL A 103 -2.53 2.25 12.01
N MET A 104 -2.41 3.38 12.71
CA MET A 104 -1.32 4.32 12.49
C MET A 104 0.05 3.69 12.75
N SER A 105 0.20 2.94 13.84
CA SER A 105 1.45 2.24 14.16
C SER A 105 1.79 1.18 13.11
N ALA A 106 0.81 0.40 12.64
CA ALA A 106 1.03 -0.61 11.61
C ALA A 106 1.44 0.01 10.28
N ILE A 107 0.82 1.12 9.88
CA ILE A 107 1.17 1.84 8.66
C ILE A 107 2.56 2.48 8.76
N GLN A 108 2.92 3.03 9.92
CA GLN A 108 4.30 3.47 10.16
C GLN A 108 5.28 2.30 10.04
N LYS A 109 4.93 1.13 10.56
CA LYS A 109 5.74 -0.09 10.40
C LYS A 109 5.93 -0.44 8.92
N LEU A 110 4.86 -0.45 8.14
CA LEU A 110 4.90 -0.74 6.70
C LEU A 110 5.66 0.30 5.88
N LEU A 111 5.65 1.56 6.29
CA LEU A 111 6.38 2.64 5.60
C LEU A 111 7.86 2.73 6.02
N ARG A 112 8.22 2.33 7.24
CA ARG A 112 9.54 2.62 7.83
C ARG A 112 10.36 1.40 8.21
N GLN A 113 9.72 0.30 8.55
CA GLN A 113 10.36 -0.94 9.00
C GLN A 113 10.31 -2.02 7.93
N VAL A 114 10.28 -1.62 6.65
CA VAL A 114 10.34 -2.52 5.49
C VAL A 114 11.58 -2.18 4.68
N ALA A 115 12.30 -3.21 4.23
CA ALA A 115 13.43 -3.10 3.32
C ALA A 115 12.96 -2.84 1.87
N TRP A 116 12.31 -1.69 1.65
CA TRP A 116 11.79 -1.30 0.34
C TRP A 116 12.90 -1.12 -0.68
N GLY A 117 13.95 -0.38 -0.32
CA GLY A 117 14.96 0.11 -1.25
C GLY A 117 15.80 -0.99 -1.92
N PRO A 118 16.37 -0.68 -3.11
CA PRO A 118 16.05 0.49 -3.93
C PRO A 118 14.71 0.32 -4.67
N LEU A 119 13.90 1.39 -4.76
CA LEU A 119 12.69 1.50 -5.57
C LEU A 119 12.61 2.85 -6.29
N ASP A 120 12.24 2.82 -7.56
CA ASP A 120 11.86 4.00 -8.34
C ASP A 120 10.45 4.45 -7.99
N TYR A 121 9.50 3.51 -7.89
CA TYR A 121 8.10 3.80 -7.53
C TYR A 121 7.59 2.88 -6.42
N LEU A 122 6.86 3.48 -5.48
CA LEU A 122 6.02 2.77 -4.52
C LEU A 122 4.56 3.18 -4.74
N VAL A 123 3.75 2.24 -5.23
CA VAL A 123 2.30 2.42 -5.36
C VAL A 123 1.65 2.09 -4.01
N VAL A 124 0.84 2.99 -3.48
CA VAL A 124 0.16 2.80 -2.18
C VAL A 124 -1.34 2.75 -2.43
N ASP A 125 -1.94 1.61 -2.13
CA ASP A 125 -3.38 1.42 -2.11
C ASP A 125 -3.95 1.92 -0.79
N MET A 126 -4.60 3.08 -0.82
CA MET A 126 -5.14 3.74 0.37
C MET A 126 -6.43 3.05 0.82
N PRO A 127 -6.79 3.05 2.11
CA PRO A 127 -8.11 2.58 2.53
C PRO A 127 -9.24 3.41 1.89
N PRO A 128 -10.44 2.82 1.73
CA PRO A 128 -11.58 3.46 1.07
C PRO A 128 -12.18 4.59 1.92
N GLY A 129 -12.82 5.54 1.23
CA GLY A 129 -13.57 6.64 1.86
C GLY A 129 -12.68 7.83 2.24
N THR A 130 -13.29 8.94 2.66
CA THR A 130 -12.60 10.19 3.06
C THR A 130 -12.59 10.43 4.56
N GLY A 131 -12.76 9.36 5.36
CA GLY A 131 -12.83 9.43 6.82
C GLY A 131 -11.47 9.69 7.50
N ASP A 132 -11.50 9.82 8.82
CA ASP A 132 -10.34 10.16 9.64
C ASP A 132 -9.15 9.21 9.46
N THR A 133 -9.39 7.94 9.14
CA THR A 133 -8.33 6.96 8.85
C THR A 133 -7.55 7.33 7.59
N GLN A 134 -8.22 7.71 6.50
CA GLN A 134 -7.54 8.13 5.26
C GLN A 134 -6.75 9.43 5.48
N LEU A 135 -7.33 10.38 6.21
CA LEU A 135 -6.67 11.64 6.58
C LEU A 135 -5.42 11.38 7.42
N SER A 136 -5.54 10.54 8.46
CA SER A 136 -4.43 10.18 9.35
C SER A 136 -3.29 9.49 8.61
N ILE A 137 -3.59 8.64 7.63
CA ILE A 137 -2.58 7.96 6.80
C ILE A 137 -1.91 8.96 5.85
N SER A 138 -2.69 9.82 5.21
CA SER A 138 -2.17 10.83 4.28
C SER A 138 -1.21 11.82 4.95
N GLN A 139 -1.37 12.08 6.26
CA GLN A 139 -0.45 12.91 7.05
C GLN A 139 0.91 12.24 7.28
N ASN A 140 0.94 10.90 7.33
CA ASN A 140 2.14 10.10 7.61
C ASN A 140 2.94 9.74 6.36
N ILE A 141 2.32 9.77 5.19
CA ILE A 141 2.99 9.54 3.90
C ILE A 141 3.72 10.83 3.48
N PRO A 142 5.03 10.75 3.11
CA PRO A 142 5.77 11.91 2.64
C PRO A 142 5.15 12.56 1.42
N VAL A 143 5.53 13.81 1.15
CA VAL A 143 5.03 14.63 0.03
C VAL A 143 5.03 13.81 -1.26
N VAL A 144 3.82 13.53 -1.72
CA VAL A 144 3.52 12.71 -2.88
C VAL A 144 3.96 13.47 -4.12
N ARG A 145 4.72 12.85 -5.04
CA ARG A 145 5.02 13.46 -6.35
C ARG A 145 3.93 13.20 -7.40
N GLY A 146 2.92 12.39 -7.08
CA GLY A 146 1.75 12.13 -7.92
C GLY A 146 0.61 11.46 -7.16
N TRP A 147 -0.63 11.80 -7.50
CA TRP A 147 -1.85 11.26 -6.88
C TRP A 147 -2.77 10.73 -7.99
N TYR A 148 -3.32 9.53 -7.80
CA TYR A 148 -4.34 8.95 -8.68
C TYR A 148 -5.59 8.69 -7.86
N VAL A 149 -6.70 9.28 -8.32
CA VAL A 149 -8.02 9.02 -7.74
C VAL A 149 -8.78 8.07 -8.64
N VAL A 150 -9.19 6.94 -8.08
CA VAL A 150 -10.03 5.95 -8.72
C VAL A 150 -11.47 6.25 -8.35
N THR A 151 -12.28 6.52 -9.37
CA THR A 151 -13.72 6.67 -9.25
C THR A 151 -14.41 5.81 -10.31
N THR A 152 -15.61 5.35 -10.00
CA THR A 152 -16.51 4.71 -10.96
C THR A 152 -17.74 5.60 -11.10
N PRO A 153 -18.23 5.89 -12.32
CA PRO A 153 -19.50 6.58 -12.49
C PRO A 153 -20.61 5.69 -11.90
N THR A 154 -21.17 6.09 -10.77
CA THR A 154 -22.33 5.44 -10.15
C THR A 154 -23.49 6.43 -10.12
N SER A 155 -24.70 5.97 -10.43
CA SER A 155 -25.93 6.76 -10.61
C SER A 155 -26.51 7.36 -9.31
N GLN A 156 -25.74 7.48 -8.24
CA GLN A 156 -26.18 8.05 -6.95
C GLN A 156 -25.62 9.46 -6.69
N SER A 157 -25.49 10.26 -7.74
CA SER A 157 -25.38 11.71 -7.63
C SER A 157 -26.43 12.35 -8.53
N ARG A 158 -27.69 12.23 -8.11
CA ARG A 158 -28.79 13.11 -8.49
C ARG A 158 -29.51 13.51 -7.22
#